data_AF-A0AAP0GMU5-F1
#
_entry.id   AF-A0AAP0GMU5-F1
#
_cell.length_a   1.000
_cell.length_b   1.000
_cell.length_c   1.000
_cell.angle_alpha   90.00
_cell.angle_beta   90.00
_cell.angle_gamma   90.00
#
_symmetry.space_group_name_H-M   'P 1'
#
loop_
_entity.id
_entity.type
_entity.pdbx_description
1 polymer ?
#
loop_
_entity_poly.entity_id
_entity_poly.type
_entity_poly.pdbx_seq_one_letter_code
_entity_poly.pdbx_strand_id
1 'polypeptide(L)'
;MAAASAHSLQSTPSTLNLSRTTRATTARSPNLLSFKNSINPVFSQKLTASASHRRGFSVNSQINPADSSRPTKVHELCVYEINERDRGSPAYLRLGQKPVNSLGDLVPFTNKVYSADLETRLGITAGICILIKNMPEKKGDRYEAIYSFHLGDYGQISVQGAYVTTEETYLSVTGGTGIFAGAYGQVKLQQLVFPFKLFYTFYLQGLSADLPSELLVTPVPPSPAVEASPAAKAAQPGATCPNYTD
;
A
#
# COMPACT_ATOMS: atom_id res chain seq x y z
N MET A 1 -33.82 -9.05 -14.13
CA MET A 1 -33.15 -9.78 -13.05
C MET A 1 -31.91 -10.46 -13.63
N ALA A 2 -30.78 -9.76 -13.62
CA ALA A 2 -29.52 -10.27 -14.19
C ALA A 2 -28.60 -10.68 -13.05
N ALA A 3 -28.20 -11.96 -13.04
CA ALA A 3 -27.31 -12.53 -12.05
C ALA A 3 -25.88 -11.99 -12.25
N ALA A 4 -25.33 -11.34 -11.23
CA ALA A 4 -23.94 -10.93 -11.20
C ALA A 4 -23.05 -12.16 -11.00
N SER A 5 -22.28 -12.50 -12.04
CA SER A 5 -21.27 -13.55 -12.06
C SER A 5 -20.09 -13.15 -11.16
N ALA A 6 -19.83 -13.95 -10.12
CA ALA A 6 -18.64 -13.79 -9.28
C ALA A 6 -17.40 -14.24 -10.07
N HIS A 7 -16.58 -13.29 -10.51
CA HIS A 7 -15.27 -13.60 -11.08
C HIS A 7 -14.26 -13.79 -9.93
N SER A 8 -13.98 -15.05 -9.59
CA SER A 8 -12.88 -15.38 -8.70
C SER A 8 -11.54 -15.16 -9.41
N LEU A 9 -10.58 -14.49 -8.77
CA LEU A 9 -9.19 -14.45 -9.21
C LEU A 9 -8.65 -15.89 -9.27
N GLN A 10 -8.51 -16.43 -10.48
CA GLN A 10 -7.93 -17.75 -10.72
C GLN A 10 -6.41 -17.64 -10.78
N SER A 11 -5.72 -18.46 -9.98
CA SER A 11 -4.26 -18.59 -10.00
C SER A 11 -3.81 -19.52 -11.13
N THR A 12 -2.74 -19.16 -11.83
CA THR A 12 -1.96 -20.09 -12.65
C THR A 12 -1.03 -20.92 -11.73
N PRO A 13 -1.02 -22.26 -11.84
CA PRO A 13 -0.08 -23.07 -11.08
C PRO A 13 1.31 -23.06 -11.73
N SER A 14 2.34 -22.62 -11.00
CA SER A 14 3.73 -22.84 -11.36
C SER A 14 4.18 -24.21 -10.81
N THR A 15 4.39 -25.17 -11.71
CA THR A 15 4.92 -26.51 -11.38
C THR A 15 6.43 -26.45 -11.20
N LEU A 16 6.91 -26.45 -9.95
CA LEU A 16 8.30 -26.78 -9.64
C LEU A 16 8.43 -28.29 -9.50
N ASN A 17 8.99 -28.94 -10.53
CA ASN A 17 9.36 -30.35 -10.48
C ASN A 17 10.57 -30.54 -9.55
N LEU A 18 10.33 -31.03 -8.33
CA LEU A 18 11.38 -31.47 -7.43
C LEU A 18 11.48 -33.00 -7.46
N SER A 19 12.53 -33.51 -8.08
CA SER A 19 12.85 -34.93 -8.21
C SER A 19 13.10 -35.56 -6.84
N ARG A 20 12.23 -36.47 -6.42
CA ARG A 20 12.34 -37.22 -5.15
C ARG A 20 13.29 -38.41 -5.34
N THR A 21 14.45 -38.39 -4.70
CA THR A 21 15.29 -39.59 -4.51
C THR A 21 15.16 -40.08 -3.08
N THR A 22 14.70 -41.31 -2.92
CA THR A 22 14.56 -42.03 -1.65
C THR A 22 15.89 -42.67 -1.26
N ARG A 23 16.39 -42.39 -0.05
CA ARG A 23 17.21 -43.35 0.70
C ARG A 23 17.03 -43.15 2.19
N ALA A 24 16.33 -44.10 2.81
CA ALA A 24 16.22 -44.21 4.25
C ALA A 24 17.55 -44.71 4.82
N THR A 25 18.09 -43.98 5.80
CA THR A 25 19.09 -44.51 6.74
C THR A 25 18.63 -44.15 8.15
N THR A 26 18.49 -45.18 8.96
CA THR A 26 18.10 -45.14 10.36
C THR A 26 19.26 -44.63 11.20
N ALA A 27 19.10 -43.46 11.83
CA ALA A 27 20.02 -42.98 12.86
C ALA A 27 19.25 -42.80 14.19
N ARG A 28 19.70 -43.54 15.20
CA ARG A 28 19.24 -43.54 16.59
C ARG A 28 19.31 -42.13 17.19
N SER A 29 18.21 -41.68 17.79
CA SER A 29 18.15 -40.50 18.65
C SER A 29 18.87 -40.73 19.99
N PRO A 30 19.66 -39.76 20.48
CA PRO A 30 19.84 -39.58 21.90
C PRO A 30 19.16 -38.28 22.37
N ASN A 31 18.20 -38.47 23.28
CA ASN A 31 17.93 -37.68 24.49
C ASN A 31 18.09 -36.14 24.48
N LEU A 32 16.95 -35.50 24.79
CA LEU A 32 16.78 -34.45 25.80
C LEU A 32 17.92 -33.44 25.94
N LEU A 33 17.71 -32.23 25.38
CA LEU A 33 18.40 -31.03 25.84
C LEU A 33 17.36 -29.99 26.30
N SER A 34 17.26 -29.92 27.63
CA SER A 34 16.65 -28.86 28.42
C SER A 34 17.30 -27.51 28.11
N PHE A 35 16.48 -26.46 27.94
CA PHE A 35 16.97 -25.08 27.91
C PHE A 35 17.53 -24.70 29.29
N LYS A 36 18.84 -24.80 29.46
CA LYS A 36 19.55 -24.24 30.61
C LYS A 36 20.03 -22.83 30.25
N ASN A 37 19.52 -21.84 30.97
CA ASN A 37 20.08 -20.49 31.02
C ASN A 37 21.52 -20.55 31.52
N SER A 38 22.49 -20.35 30.64
CA SER A 38 23.90 -20.19 31.03
C SER A 38 24.15 -18.73 31.36
N ILE A 39 24.23 -18.42 32.65
CA ILE A 39 24.82 -17.17 33.15
C ILE A 39 26.35 -17.36 33.07
N ASN A 40 27.00 -16.70 32.13
CA ASN A 40 28.47 -16.65 32.07
C ASN A 40 28.98 -15.52 33.01
N PRO A 41 29.83 -15.80 34.03
CA PRO A 41 30.48 -14.76 34.80
C PRO A 41 31.86 -14.50 34.19
N VAL A 42 31.96 -13.50 33.32
CA VAL A 42 33.26 -13.02 32.83
C VAL A 42 33.48 -11.59 33.33
N PHE A 43 34.31 -11.52 34.38
CA PHE A 43 35.27 -10.46 34.66
C PHE A 43 34.72 -9.04 34.96
N SER A 44 34.64 -8.70 36.26
CA SER A 44 34.61 -7.32 36.72
C SER A 44 35.95 -6.64 36.48
N GLN A 45 36.10 -5.94 35.36
CA GLN A 45 37.09 -4.87 35.23
C GLN A 45 36.42 -3.54 35.55
N LYS A 46 36.86 -2.89 36.63
CA LYS A 46 36.57 -1.48 36.88
C LYS A 46 37.24 -0.65 35.79
N LEU A 47 36.45 -0.21 34.81
CA LEU A 47 36.84 0.82 33.87
C LEU A 47 36.80 2.19 34.57
N THR A 48 37.96 2.67 35.01
CA THR A 48 38.15 4.09 35.33
C THR A 48 38.28 4.86 34.02
N ALA A 49 37.18 5.49 33.60
CA ALA A 49 37.20 6.41 32.47
C ALA A 49 37.69 7.79 32.94
N SER A 50 38.89 8.17 32.51
CA SER A 50 39.37 9.55 32.56
C SER A 50 38.48 10.44 31.69
N ALA A 51 37.99 11.54 32.25
CA ALA A 51 37.13 12.49 31.57
C ALA A 51 37.92 13.23 30.47
N SER A 52 37.72 12.84 29.21
CA SER A 52 38.13 13.62 28.04
C SER A 52 36.90 13.95 27.18
N HIS A 53 36.60 15.25 27.14
CA HIS A 53 35.63 15.97 26.30
C HIS A 53 34.57 15.16 25.55
N ARG A 54 33.40 14.97 26.20
CA ARG A 54 32.15 14.73 25.46
C ARG A 54 31.76 16.03 24.76
N ARG A 55 31.89 16.11 23.44
CA ARG A 55 31.06 17.04 22.66
C ARG A 55 29.64 16.52 22.77
N GLY A 56 28.86 17.11 23.67
CA GLY A 56 27.42 16.91 23.69
C GLY A 56 26.84 17.42 22.38
N PHE A 57 26.18 16.56 21.63
CA PHE A 57 25.28 17.02 20.59
C PHE A 57 24.07 17.64 21.30
N SER A 58 24.04 18.97 21.38
CA SER A 58 22.82 19.69 21.74
C SER A 58 21.89 19.66 20.55
N VAL A 59 20.81 18.88 20.62
CA VAL A 59 19.66 19.08 19.74
C VAL A 59 18.94 20.31 20.29
N ASN A 60 19.30 21.48 19.78
CA ASN A 60 18.50 22.67 20.00
C ASN A 60 17.21 22.49 19.19
N SER A 61 16.12 22.09 19.84
CA SER A 61 14.79 22.22 19.28
C SER A 61 14.49 23.73 19.18
N GLN A 62 14.76 24.33 18.03
CA GLN A 62 14.21 25.63 17.68
C GLN A 62 12.72 25.44 17.39
N ILE A 63 11.92 25.19 18.43
CA ILE A 63 10.47 25.26 18.34
C ILE A 63 10.11 26.66 18.80
N ASN A 64 9.91 27.57 17.84
CA ASN A 64 9.19 28.80 18.11
C ASN A 64 7.75 28.42 18.49
N PRO A 65 7.24 28.82 19.67
CA PRO A 65 5.87 28.50 20.09
C PRO A 65 4.79 29.06 19.15
N ALA A 66 5.16 30.08 18.35
CA ALA A 66 4.30 30.73 17.37
C ALA A 66 4.08 29.90 16.08
N ASP A 67 4.91 28.88 15.80
CA ASP A 67 4.78 27.99 14.62
C ASP A 67 3.98 26.70 14.94
N SER A 68 3.35 26.62 16.12
CA SER A 68 2.77 25.36 16.63
C SER A 68 1.40 24.99 16.05
N SER A 69 0.80 25.81 15.20
CA SER A 69 -0.45 25.44 14.53
C SER A 69 -0.14 24.66 13.25
N ARG A 70 -0.34 23.33 13.31
CA ARG A 70 -0.35 22.49 12.11
C ARG A 70 -1.32 23.09 11.08
N PRO A 71 -0.95 23.21 9.79
CA PRO A 71 -1.84 23.73 8.77
C PRO A 71 -3.19 22.98 8.79
N THR A 72 -4.28 23.74 8.89
CA THR A 72 -5.66 23.23 9.00
C THR A 72 -6.39 23.17 7.66
N LYS A 73 -5.80 23.74 6.61
CA LYS A 73 -6.35 23.68 5.25
C LYS A 73 -6.43 22.22 4.79
N VAL A 74 -7.61 21.83 4.32
CA VAL A 74 -7.86 20.54 3.69
C VAL A 74 -7.79 20.72 2.18
N HIS A 75 -6.94 19.93 1.52
CA HIS A 75 -6.84 19.85 0.07
C HIS A 75 -7.52 18.56 -0.39
N GLU A 76 -8.45 18.71 -1.35
CA GLU A 76 -9.07 17.57 -2.00
C GLU A 76 -8.28 17.18 -3.25
N LEU A 77 -7.91 15.91 -3.35
CA LEU A 77 -7.27 15.32 -4.53
C LEU A 77 -8.04 14.08 -4.95
N CYS A 78 -8.48 14.03 -6.20
CA CYS A 78 -9.20 12.89 -6.75
C CYS A 78 -8.32 12.14 -7.76
N VAL A 79 -8.35 10.81 -7.72
CA VAL A 79 -7.61 9.97 -8.68
C VAL A 79 -8.39 8.70 -8.99
N TYR A 80 -8.14 8.15 -10.18
CA TYR A 80 -8.60 6.83 -10.57
C TYR A 80 -7.46 5.82 -10.47
N GLU A 81 -7.75 4.66 -9.90
CA GLU A 81 -6.86 3.48 -9.94
C GLU A 81 -7.49 2.44 -10.87
N ILE A 82 -6.73 2.02 -11.88
CA ILE A 82 -7.19 1.10 -12.91
C ILE A 82 -6.20 -0.05 -13.08
N ASN A 83 -6.68 -1.27 -12.93
CA ASN A 83 -5.96 -2.47 -13.30
C ASN A 83 -6.22 -2.79 -14.78
N GLU A 84 -5.24 -2.48 -15.63
CA GLU A 84 -5.29 -2.74 -17.07
C GLU A 84 -4.87 -4.17 -17.46
N ARG A 85 -4.63 -5.04 -16.46
CA ARG A 85 -4.28 -6.46 -16.60
C ARG A 85 -2.95 -6.71 -17.32
N ASP A 86 -2.09 -5.71 -17.38
CA ASP A 86 -0.79 -5.74 -18.04
C ASP A 86 0.40 -5.78 -17.07
N ARG A 87 0.15 -5.80 -15.75
CA ARG A 87 1.19 -5.76 -14.69
C ARG A 87 1.40 -7.07 -13.93
N GLY A 88 0.71 -8.16 -14.32
CA GLY A 88 0.71 -9.41 -13.54
C GLY A 88 0.10 -9.26 -12.14
N SER A 89 -0.73 -8.22 -11.93
CA SER A 89 -1.33 -7.83 -10.66
C SER A 89 -2.86 -8.06 -10.67
N PRO A 90 -3.46 -8.43 -9.53
CA PRO A 90 -2.81 -8.77 -8.26
C PRO A 90 -2.20 -10.17 -8.26
N ALA A 91 -1.24 -10.43 -7.36
CA ALA A 91 -0.77 -11.78 -7.06
C ALA A 91 -1.53 -12.33 -5.84
N TYR A 92 -2.41 -13.31 -6.04
CA TYR A 92 -3.18 -13.89 -4.93
C TYR A 92 -2.45 -15.09 -4.30
N LEU A 93 -1.94 -14.91 -3.08
CA LEU A 93 -1.23 -15.94 -2.33
C LEU A 93 -2.18 -16.63 -1.34
N ARG A 94 -2.62 -17.85 -1.67
CA ARG A 94 -3.52 -18.67 -0.83
C ARG A 94 -2.78 -19.32 0.34
N LEU A 95 -2.45 -18.52 1.35
CA LEU A 95 -1.67 -18.96 2.53
C LEU A 95 -2.55 -19.44 3.70
N GLY A 96 -3.83 -19.11 3.70
CA GLY A 96 -4.76 -19.52 4.77
C GLY A 96 -5.15 -21.00 4.75
N GLN A 97 -4.74 -21.74 3.70
CA GLN A 97 -4.92 -23.20 3.55
C GLN A 97 -6.38 -23.67 3.66
N LYS A 98 -7.34 -22.81 3.28
CA LYS A 98 -8.77 -23.15 3.21
C LYS A 98 -9.27 -23.16 1.76
N PRO A 99 -10.34 -23.91 1.46
CA PRO A 99 -10.94 -23.93 0.12
C PRO A 99 -11.58 -22.59 -0.27
N VAL A 100 -11.91 -21.76 0.73
CA VAL A 100 -12.43 -20.41 0.56
C VAL A 100 -11.39 -19.40 1.00
N ASN A 101 -11.52 -18.18 0.49
CA ASN A 101 -10.75 -17.02 0.93
C ASN A 101 -10.77 -16.98 2.47
N SER A 102 -9.60 -16.88 3.10
CA SER A 102 -9.47 -16.99 4.55
C SER A 102 -8.37 -16.12 5.14
N LEU A 103 -8.49 -15.83 6.44
CA LEU A 103 -7.51 -15.04 7.18
C LEU A 103 -6.08 -15.51 6.89
N GLY A 104 -5.21 -14.57 6.52
CA GLY A 104 -3.81 -14.83 6.21
C GLY A 104 -3.49 -14.97 4.73
N ASP A 105 -4.50 -15.06 3.85
CA ASP A 105 -4.26 -14.90 2.40
C ASP A 105 -3.70 -13.50 2.12
N LEU A 106 -2.68 -13.42 1.27
CA LEU A 106 -1.98 -12.18 0.95
C LEU A 106 -2.17 -11.81 -0.52
N VAL A 107 -2.35 -10.53 -0.77
CA VAL A 107 -2.58 -10.00 -2.11
C VAL A 107 -1.66 -8.80 -2.36
N PRO A 108 -0.38 -9.02 -2.69
CA PRO A 108 0.45 -7.98 -3.29
C PRO A 108 -0.16 -7.48 -4.60
N PHE A 109 -0.12 -6.17 -4.82
CA PHE A 109 -0.71 -5.57 -6.01
C PHE A 109 0.02 -4.28 -6.44
N THR A 110 -0.13 -3.97 -7.73
CA THR A 110 0.19 -2.68 -8.32
C THR A 110 -0.75 -2.39 -9.49
N ASN A 111 -1.37 -1.23 -9.51
CA ASN A 111 -2.28 -0.80 -10.58
C ASN A 111 -1.86 0.59 -11.08
N LYS A 112 -2.38 1.02 -12.24
CA LYS A 112 -2.09 2.34 -12.80
C LYS A 112 -2.96 3.39 -12.12
N VAL A 113 -2.41 4.59 -11.95
CA VAL A 113 -3.11 5.76 -11.38
C VAL A 113 -3.24 6.86 -12.43
N TYR A 114 -4.45 7.41 -12.54
CA TYR A 114 -4.83 8.46 -13.48
C TYR A 114 -5.42 9.68 -12.75
N SER A 115 -5.32 10.84 -13.39
CA SER A 115 -5.97 12.07 -12.94
C SER A 115 -7.50 11.93 -12.86
N ALA A 116 -8.15 12.81 -12.11
CA ALA A 116 -9.60 12.74 -11.89
C ALA A 116 -10.42 12.96 -13.17
N ASP A 117 -9.86 13.67 -14.15
CA ASP A 117 -10.46 13.88 -15.47
C ASP A 117 -10.17 12.74 -16.46
N LEU A 118 -9.37 11.73 -16.04
CA LEU A 118 -8.96 10.56 -16.82
C LEU A 118 -8.07 10.86 -18.04
N GLU A 119 -7.51 12.08 -18.13
CA GLU A 119 -6.70 12.51 -19.26
C GLU A 119 -5.19 12.37 -19.06
N THR A 120 -4.72 12.15 -17.82
CA THR A 120 -3.30 12.09 -17.49
C THR A 120 -2.95 10.82 -16.72
N ARG A 121 -1.92 10.08 -17.18
CA ARG A 121 -1.29 9.01 -16.39
C ARG A 121 -0.38 9.62 -15.32
N LEU A 122 -0.73 9.43 -14.05
CA LEU A 122 0.00 9.99 -12.92
C LEU A 122 1.04 9.02 -12.36
N GLY A 123 0.73 7.73 -12.34
CA GLY A 123 1.71 6.74 -11.90
C GLY A 123 1.11 5.39 -11.54
N ILE A 124 1.43 4.88 -10.33
CA ILE A 124 0.96 3.57 -9.86
C ILE A 124 0.55 3.56 -8.38
N THR A 125 -0.31 2.62 -8.01
CA THR A 125 -0.37 2.10 -6.64
C THR A 125 0.62 0.96 -6.48
N ALA A 126 1.17 0.80 -5.28
CA ALA A 126 2.00 -0.36 -4.93
C ALA A 126 1.86 -0.70 -3.45
N GLY A 127 1.55 -1.96 -3.16
CA GLY A 127 1.49 -2.46 -1.79
C GLY A 127 0.86 -3.83 -1.64
N ILE A 128 0.21 -4.05 -0.51
CA ILE A 128 -0.32 -5.36 -0.13
C ILE A 128 -1.66 -5.24 0.58
N CYS A 129 -2.55 -6.17 0.28
CA CYS A 129 -3.77 -6.43 1.03
C CYS A 129 -3.64 -7.75 1.79
N ILE A 130 -3.97 -7.74 3.08
CA ILE A 130 -4.03 -8.91 3.96
C ILE A 130 -5.50 -9.26 4.14
N LEU A 131 -5.91 -10.47 3.75
CA LEU A 131 -7.28 -10.89 3.92
C LEU A 131 -7.59 -11.07 5.42
N ILE A 132 -8.62 -10.38 5.90
CA ILE A 132 -9.09 -10.46 7.29
C ILE A 132 -10.24 -11.45 7.42
N LYS A 133 -11.23 -11.34 6.53
CA LYS A 133 -12.44 -12.18 6.60
C LYS A 133 -13.13 -12.27 5.25
N ASN A 134 -13.51 -13.48 4.87
CA ASN A 134 -14.48 -13.71 3.80
C ASN A 134 -15.91 -13.45 4.30
N MET A 135 -16.71 -12.76 3.48
CA MET A 135 -18.06 -12.31 3.79
C MET A 135 -19.05 -12.93 2.79
N PRO A 136 -19.45 -14.21 2.98
CA PRO A 136 -20.28 -14.92 2.01
C PRO A 136 -21.65 -14.25 1.80
N GLU A 137 -22.25 -13.72 2.87
CA GLU A 137 -23.51 -12.97 2.87
C GLU A 137 -23.49 -11.78 1.89
N LYS A 138 -22.35 -11.07 1.82
CA LYS A 138 -22.15 -9.91 0.94
C LYS A 138 -21.50 -10.28 -0.39
N LYS A 139 -21.14 -11.56 -0.60
CA LYS A 139 -20.32 -12.03 -1.74
C LYS A 139 -19.03 -11.24 -1.90
N GLY A 140 -18.35 -10.97 -0.79
CA GLY A 140 -17.16 -10.14 -0.77
C GLY A 140 -16.16 -10.54 0.29
N ASP A 141 -15.13 -9.72 0.43
CA ASP A 141 -14.03 -9.93 1.35
C ASP A 141 -13.69 -8.59 2.04
N ARG A 142 -13.16 -8.69 3.26
CA ARG A 142 -12.56 -7.57 3.99
C ARG A 142 -11.06 -7.79 4.09
N TYR A 143 -10.30 -6.80 3.66
CA TYR A 143 -8.85 -6.73 3.74
C TYR A 143 -8.40 -5.60 4.67
N GLU A 144 -7.22 -5.78 5.25
CA GLU A 144 -6.38 -4.68 5.74
C GLU A 144 -5.37 -4.36 4.63
N ALA A 145 -5.33 -3.12 4.17
CA ALA A 145 -4.50 -2.68 3.06
C ALA A 145 -3.42 -1.71 3.53
N ILE A 146 -2.20 -1.90 3.03
CA ILE A 146 -1.05 -1.02 3.27
C ILE A 146 -0.37 -0.80 1.92
N TYR A 147 -0.41 0.42 1.41
CA TYR A 147 0.09 0.73 0.07
C TYR A 147 0.38 2.22 -0.10
N SER A 148 1.02 2.56 -1.22
CA SER A 148 1.33 3.94 -1.59
C SER A 148 0.86 4.24 -3.01
N PHE A 149 0.56 5.51 -3.25
CA PHE A 149 0.33 6.11 -4.57
C PHE A 149 1.61 6.83 -4.98
N HIS A 150 2.26 6.37 -6.03
CA HIS A 150 3.47 6.97 -6.59
C HIS A 150 3.06 7.83 -7.80
N LEU A 151 3.31 9.14 -7.73
CA LEU A 151 2.78 10.13 -8.68
C LEU A 151 3.91 10.84 -9.44
N GLY A 152 4.93 10.09 -9.87
CA GLY A 152 6.11 10.64 -10.55
C GLY A 152 6.88 11.62 -9.69
N ASP A 153 7.34 12.72 -10.28
CA ASP A 153 8.16 13.73 -9.59
C ASP A 153 7.42 14.47 -8.46
N TYR A 154 6.08 14.40 -8.41
CA TYR A 154 5.33 14.98 -7.29
C TYR A 154 5.63 14.26 -5.97
N GLY A 155 6.03 13.00 -6.01
CA GLY A 155 6.29 12.16 -4.83
C GLY A 155 5.22 11.10 -4.63
N GLN A 156 5.04 10.68 -3.38
CA GLN A 156 4.09 9.61 -3.03
C GLN A 156 3.19 9.97 -1.85
N ILE A 157 2.02 9.33 -1.78
CA ILE A 157 1.11 9.34 -0.62
C ILE A 157 0.98 7.91 -0.12
N SER A 158 1.23 7.67 1.16
CA SER A 158 1.08 6.36 1.79
C SER A 158 -0.23 6.27 2.57
N VAL A 159 -0.88 5.12 2.49
CA VAL A 159 -2.19 4.88 3.12
C VAL A 159 -2.23 3.53 3.84
N GLN A 160 -3.06 3.46 4.87
CA GLN A 160 -3.34 2.23 5.60
C GLN A 160 -4.81 2.18 6.05
N GLY A 161 -5.45 1.02 5.93
CA GLY A 161 -6.76 0.79 6.53
C GLY A 161 -7.57 -0.29 5.84
N ALA A 162 -8.88 -0.29 6.11
CA ALA A 162 -9.79 -1.30 5.61
C ALA A 162 -10.08 -1.12 4.12
N TYR A 163 -9.94 -2.19 3.35
CA TYR A 163 -10.48 -2.31 2.00
C TYR A 163 -11.58 -3.38 2.00
N VAL A 164 -12.80 -2.99 1.64
CA VAL A 164 -13.94 -3.91 1.61
C VAL A 164 -14.49 -3.98 0.19
N THR A 165 -14.62 -5.18 -0.37
CA THR A 165 -14.93 -5.36 -1.79
C THR A 165 -16.38 -5.08 -2.17
N THR A 166 -17.20 -4.61 -1.25
CA THR A 166 -18.67 -4.47 -1.42
C THR A 166 -19.20 -3.12 -0.98
N GLU A 167 -18.38 -2.29 -0.34
CA GLU A 167 -18.80 -1.00 0.21
C GLU A 167 -17.65 0.00 0.19
N GLU A 168 -17.98 1.28 0.21
CA GLU A 168 -16.99 2.35 0.31
C GLU A 168 -16.31 2.31 1.68
N THR A 169 -15.04 2.72 1.72
CA THR A 169 -14.24 2.72 2.94
C THR A 169 -13.43 4.02 3.05
N TYR A 170 -12.94 4.30 4.26
CA TYR A 170 -11.95 5.35 4.49
C TYR A 170 -10.67 4.72 5.02
N LEU A 171 -9.55 5.07 4.38
CA LEU A 171 -8.22 4.69 4.82
C LEU A 171 -7.52 5.92 5.40
N SER A 172 -6.60 5.70 6.33
CA SER A 172 -5.77 6.75 6.89
C SER A 172 -4.66 7.12 5.92
N VAL A 173 -4.43 8.42 5.71
CA VAL A 173 -3.22 8.93 5.05
C VAL A 173 -2.13 8.98 6.10
N THR A 174 -1.11 8.14 5.94
CA THR A 174 -0.06 7.93 6.95
C THR A 174 1.18 8.78 6.71
N GLY A 175 1.27 9.43 5.54
CA GLY A 175 2.38 10.30 5.19
C GLY A 175 2.48 10.52 3.68
N GLY A 176 3.50 11.27 3.28
CA GLY A 176 3.86 11.45 1.89
C GLY A 176 5.27 12.01 1.72
N THR A 177 5.71 12.10 0.47
CA THR A 177 7.01 12.67 0.06
C THR A 177 6.81 13.70 -1.04
N GLY A 178 7.87 14.44 -1.41
CA GLY A 178 7.78 15.47 -2.44
C GLY A 178 6.79 16.57 -2.04
N ILE A 179 5.86 16.93 -2.94
CA ILE A 179 4.82 17.94 -2.63
C ILE A 179 3.84 17.45 -1.55
N PHE A 180 3.81 16.15 -1.28
CA PHE A 180 2.99 15.53 -0.24
C PHE A 180 3.72 15.35 1.10
N ALA A 181 4.92 15.92 1.26
CA ALA A 181 5.65 15.88 2.52
C ALA A 181 4.81 16.49 3.66
N GLY A 182 4.70 15.75 4.77
CA GLY A 182 3.88 16.15 5.93
C GLY A 182 2.39 15.81 5.84
N ALA A 183 1.95 15.22 4.71
CA ALA A 183 0.55 14.85 4.49
C ALA A 183 -0.02 13.95 5.59
N TYR A 184 -1.24 14.24 5.99
CA TYR A 184 -2.07 13.41 6.86
C TYR A 184 -3.54 13.61 6.52
N GLY A 185 -4.41 12.80 7.13
CA GLY A 185 -5.85 12.87 6.95
C GLY A 185 -6.41 11.51 6.58
N GLN A 186 -7.35 11.49 5.65
CA GLN A 186 -8.03 10.27 5.21
C GLN A 186 -8.26 10.29 3.70
N VAL A 187 -8.44 9.11 3.13
CA VAL A 187 -8.84 8.94 1.74
C VAL A 187 -10.10 8.09 1.69
N LYS A 188 -11.11 8.57 0.97
CA LYS A 188 -12.30 7.79 0.63
C LYS A 188 -11.96 6.87 -0.54
N LEU A 189 -12.15 5.57 -0.38
CA LEU A 189 -12.03 4.56 -1.42
C LEU A 189 -13.42 4.15 -1.88
N GLN A 190 -13.68 4.31 -3.18
CA GLN A 190 -14.90 3.89 -3.85
C GLN A 190 -14.57 2.82 -4.89
N GLN A 191 -15.16 1.64 -4.75
CA GLN A 191 -14.97 0.56 -5.72
C GLN A 191 -16.03 0.64 -6.81
N LEU A 192 -15.60 0.80 -8.06
CA LEU A 192 -16.51 0.97 -9.21
C LEU A 192 -16.76 -0.36 -9.91
N VAL A 193 -15.68 -1.09 -10.21
CA VAL A 193 -15.73 -2.41 -10.84
C VAL A 193 -14.72 -3.28 -10.12
N PHE A 194 -15.17 -4.27 -9.36
CA PHE A 194 -14.26 -5.21 -8.70
C PHE A 194 -13.54 -6.13 -9.72
N PRO A 195 -12.22 -6.37 -9.60
CA PRO A 195 -11.19 -5.63 -8.86
C PRO A 195 -10.45 -4.60 -9.72
N PHE A 196 -11.07 -4.11 -10.80
CA PHE A 196 -10.40 -3.40 -11.89
C PHE A 196 -10.42 -1.88 -11.83
N LYS A 197 -11.44 -1.26 -11.22
CA LYS A 197 -11.61 0.21 -11.22
C LYS A 197 -11.99 0.70 -9.83
N LEU A 198 -11.18 1.60 -9.31
CA LEU A 198 -11.40 2.28 -8.04
C LEU A 198 -11.26 3.79 -8.24
N PHE A 199 -11.97 4.56 -7.41
CA PHE A 199 -11.90 6.01 -7.36
C PHE A 199 -11.59 6.45 -5.94
N TYR A 200 -10.67 7.39 -5.81
CA TYR A 200 -10.22 7.90 -4.53
C TYR A 200 -10.47 9.39 -4.41
N THR A 201 -10.89 9.82 -3.22
CA THR A 201 -10.93 11.23 -2.82
C THR A 201 -10.09 11.39 -1.56
N PHE A 202 -8.91 11.97 -1.71
CA PHE A 202 -8.03 12.30 -0.61
C PHE A 202 -8.46 13.62 0.03
N TYR A 203 -8.44 13.66 1.36
CA TYR A 203 -8.62 14.85 2.17
C TYR A 203 -7.30 15.11 2.89
N LEU A 204 -6.37 15.75 2.18
CA LEU A 204 -4.99 15.97 2.62
C LEU A 204 -4.90 17.22 3.48
N GLN A 205 -4.15 17.12 4.57
CA GLN A 205 -3.80 18.25 5.42
C GLN A 205 -2.28 18.24 5.65
N GLY A 206 -1.74 19.37 6.13
CA GLY A 206 -0.33 19.47 6.54
C GLY A 206 0.66 19.63 5.40
N LEU A 207 0.18 19.86 4.18
CA LEU A 207 1.01 20.22 3.04
C LEU A 207 1.64 21.61 3.26
N SER A 208 2.88 21.79 2.81
CA SER A 208 3.58 23.07 2.91
C SER A 208 3.10 24.12 1.91
N ALA A 209 2.43 23.69 0.84
CA ALA A 209 1.93 24.53 -0.24
C ALA A 209 0.63 23.95 -0.82
N ASP A 210 -0.03 24.74 -1.67
CA ASP A 210 -1.18 24.26 -2.44
C ASP A 210 -0.76 23.27 -3.52
N LEU A 211 -1.66 22.33 -3.81
CA LEU A 211 -1.46 21.35 -4.87
C LEU A 211 -1.38 22.06 -6.24
N PRO A 212 -0.51 21.59 -7.15
CA PRO A 212 -0.48 22.04 -8.54
C PRO A 212 -1.87 21.98 -9.20
N SER A 213 -2.23 23.00 -9.96
CA SER A 213 -3.56 23.09 -10.60
C SER A 213 -3.85 21.93 -11.55
N GLU A 214 -2.82 21.34 -12.14
CA GLU A 214 -2.91 20.14 -13.00
C GLU A 214 -3.37 18.88 -12.26
N LEU A 215 -3.26 18.84 -10.93
CA LEU A 215 -3.83 17.77 -10.09
C LEU A 215 -5.25 18.10 -9.59
N LEU A 216 -5.70 19.34 -9.76
CA LEU A 216 -6.99 19.87 -9.27
C LEU A 216 -8.02 20.00 -10.39
N VAL A 217 -7.99 19.06 -11.33
CA VAL A 217 -8.93 18.99 -12.46
C VAL A 217 -10.33 18.58 -12.00
N THR A 218 -11.35 18.99 -12.76
CA THR A 218 -12.74 18.58 -12.50
C THR A 218 -12.89 17.07 -12.67
N PRO A 219 -13.28 16.32 -11.63
CA PRO A 219 -13.41 14.88 -11.74
C PRO A 219 -14.51 14.45 -12.71
N VAL A 220 -14.21 13.48 -13.58
CA VAL A 220 -15.25 12.71 -14.27
C VAL A 220 -16.03 11.93 -13.21
N PRO A 221 -17.38 11.95 -13.21
CA PRO A 221 -18.17 11.24 -12.20
C PRO A 221 -17.88 9.73 -12.17
N PRO A 222 -17.62 9.15 -10.98
CA PRO A 222 -17.31 7.73 -10.85
C PRO A 222 -18.47 6.86 -11.31
N SER A 223 -18.20 5.99 -12.29
CA SER A 223 -19.15 5.00 -12.78
C SER A 223 -18.42 3.77 -13.36
N PRO A 224 -19.11 2.63 -13.55
CA PRO A 224 -18.48 1.45 -14.15
C PRO A 224 -17.93 1.68 -15.58
N ALA A 225 -18.48 2.65 -16.30
CA ALA A 225 -18.18 2.93 -17.71
C ALA A 225 -16.95 3.83 -17.93
N VAL A 226 -16.40 4.44 -16.88
CA VAL A 226 -15.25 5.35 -17.00
C VAL A 226 -14.02 4.63 -17.53
N GLU A 227 -13.27 5.29 -18.40
CA GLU A 227 -12.04 4.78 -19.00
C GLU A 227 -11.03 5.92 -19.09
N ALA A 228 -9.75 5.62 -18.82
CA ALA A 228 -8.67 6.56 -19.13
C ALA A 228 -8.63 6.85 -20.63
N SER A 229 -8.27 8.09 -21.00
CA SER A 229 -8.20 8.49 -22.40
C SER A 229 -7.15 7.66 -23.16
N PRO A 230 -7.31 7.44 -24.47
CA PRO A 230 -6.34 6.68 -25.25
C PRO A 230 -4.91 7.24 -25.15
N ALA A 231 -4.78 8.56 -25.06
CA ALA A 231 -3.49 9.23 -24.90
C ALA A 231 -2.85 8.93 -23.54
N ALA A 232 -3.63 8.98 -22.45
CA ALA A 232 -3.15 8.63 -21.10
C ALA A 232 -2.74 7.16 -21.00
N LYS A 233 -3.56 6.25 -21.54
CA LYS A 233 -3.28 4.80 -21.57
C LYS A 233 -2.01 4.48 -22.33
N ALA A 234 -1.79 5.16 -23.46
CA ALA A 234 -0.60 5.00 -24.28
C ALA A 234 0.59 5.84 -23.81
N ALA A 235 0.49 6.53 -22.66
CA ALA A 235 1.52 7.39 -22.09
C ALA A 235 2.11 8.40 -23.11
N GLN A 236 1.24 8.98 -23.94
CA GLN A 236 1.67 9.94 -24.97
C GLN A 236 2.26 11.22 -24.34
N PRO A 237 3.18 11.91 -25.04
CA PRO A 237 3.67 13.21 -24.59
C PRO A 237 2.52 14.17 -24.31
N GLY A 238 2.51 14.79 -23.12
CA GLY A 238 1.44 15.68 -22.66
C GLY A 238 0.24 15.00 -22.00
N ALA A 239 0.17 13.66 -21.97
CA ALA A 239 -0.86 12.89 -21.27
C ALA A 239 -0.28 12.09 -20.08
N THR A 240 0.85 12.54 -19.55
CA THR A 240 1.53 11.96 -18.39
C THR A 240 2.01 13.08 -17.48
N CYS A 241 2.09 12.82 -16.17
CA CYS A 241 2.79 13.74 -15.28
C CYS A 241 4.31 13.68 -15.48
N PRO A 242 5.07 14.67 -14.98
CA PRO A 242 6.53 14.65 -15.04
C PRO A 242 7.10 13.37 -14.42
N ASN A 243 7.85 12.62 -15.25
CA ASN A 243 8.45 11.33 -14.89
C ASN A 243 7.47 10.38 -14.16
N TYR A 244 6.26 10.21 -14.73
CA TYR A 244 5.25 9.32 -14.16
C TYR A 244 5.83 7.96 -13.75
N THR A 245 5.39 7.44 -12.62
CA THR A 245 5.86 6.14 -12.14
C THR A 245 5.19 5.01 -12.93
N ASP A 246 5.98 4.07 -13.43
CA ASP A 246 5.49 2.85 -14.08
C ASP A 246 5.91 1.59 -13.34
#